data_AF-K9YUX7-F1
#
_entry.id   AF-K9YUX7-F1
#
_cell.length_a   1.000
_cell.length_b   1.000
_cell.length_c   1.000
_cell.angle_alpha   90.00
_cell.angle_beta   90.00
_cell.angle_gamma   90.00
#
_symmetry.space_group_name_H-M   'P 1'
#
loop_
_entity.id
_entity.type
_entity.pdbx_description
1 polymer ?
#
loop_
_entity_poly.entity_id
_entity_poly.type
_entity_poly.pdbx_seq_one_letter_code
_entity_poly.pdbx_strand_id
1 'polypeptide(L)'
;MNLKARLKGHLEQIVRDRHPYFSSGGHFYVQQYLCEQFQQWGKLETHEFSFNGETHKNYIFNLSADRATDHPPIILAAHYDGVPGTAGADDNATGVAVLLELIREFVDNPLPIPLRFIAFDLEEYGMIGSEIYAEELKEKREKVSLMFSLEMLGYCSQEPNSQVYPPLIENFYPNTGNFIAFVGNLGTTKEARFFAGEMRKSGTPSEWLSVPLSGNLLPETRLSDHSPFWDQGYKAMMVTDTSFLRNPNYHQPSDSIETLDLDFLTGVCEGLIAGLRVFANQE
;
A
#
# COMPACT_ATOMS: atom_id res chain seq x y z
N MET A 1 0.12 21.38 10.69
CA MET A 1 -0.01 20.13 11.48
C MET A 1 1.18 19.23 11.12
N ASN A 2 1.83 18.55 12.08
CA ASN A 2 2.94 17.63 11.77
C ASN A 2 2.42 16.34 11.10
N LEU A 3 3.31 15.54 10.49
CA LEU A 3 2.93 14.35 9.73
C LEU A 3 2.13 13.34 10.57
N LYS A 4 2.63 13.00 11.77
CA LYS A 4 1.93 12.09 12.70
C LYS A 4 0.48 12.49 12.97
N ALA A 5 0.23 13.78 13.21
CA ALA A 5 -1.13 14.27 13.46
C ALA A 5 -2.01 14.25 12.20
N ARG A 6 -1.45 14.43 10.99
CA ARG A 6 -2.22 14.29 9.75
C ARG A 6 -2.55 12.82 9.45
N LEU A 7 -1.58 11.90 9.62
CA LEU A 7 -1.82 10.45 9.53
C LEU A 7 -2.93 10.02 10.49
N LYS A 8 -2.87 10.45 11.75
CA LYS A 8 -3.94 10.21 12.72
C LYS A 8 -5.29 10.78 12.27
N GLY A 9 -5.28 12.00 11.71
CA GLY A 9 -6.49 12.63 11.17
C GLY A 9 -7.11 11.83 10.02
N HIS A 10 -6.30 11.29 9.09
CA HIS A 10 -6.77 10.39 8.04
C HIS A 10 -7.36 9.10 8.64
N LEU A 11 -6.67 8.48 9.59
CA LEU A 11 -7.17 7.28 10.28
C LEU A 11 -8.52 7.53 10.96
N GLU A 12 -8.70 8.65 11.66
CA GLU A 12 -9.99 9.02 12.29
C GLU A 12 -11.15 9.15 11.27
N GLN A 13 -10.85 9.38 9.99
CA GLN A 13 -11.84 9.39 8.92
C GLN A 13 -12.06 8.01 8.31
N ILE A 14 -11.02 7.20 8.15
CA ILE A 14 -11.08 5.94 7.39
C ILE A 14 -11.46 4.75 8.29
N VAL A 15 -11.03 4.73 9.55
CA VAL A 15 -11.26 3.61 10.48
C VAL A 15 -12.72 3.55 10.89
N ARG A 16 -13.45 2.63 10.26
CA ARG A 16 -14.85 2.29 10.45
C ARG A 16 -15.15 1.00 9.70
N ASP A 17 -16.21 0.32 10.08
CA ASP A 17 -16.71 -0.79 9.27
C ASP A 17 -17.12 -0.24 7.90
N ARG A 18 -16.34 -0.63 6.89
CA ARG A 18 -16.40 -0.10 5.52
C ARG A 18 -16.49 -1.22 4.51
N HIS A 19 -17.01 -2.36 4.93
CA HIS A 19 -17.22 -3.47 4.03
C HIS A 19 -18.23 -3.10 2.92
N PRO A 20 -17.93 -3.38 1.63
CA PRO A 20 -18.68 -2.88 0.48
C PRO A 20 -20.17 -3.29 0.47
N TYR A 21 -20.50 -4.52 0.88
CA TYR A 21 -21.88 -5.02 0.86
C TYR A 21 -22.62 -4.92 2.19
N PHE A 22 -22.02 -5.40 3.30
CA PHE A 22 -22.67 -5.42 4.62
C PHE A 22 -22.63 -4.07 5.36
N SER A 23 -21.70 -3.18 5.00
CA SER A 23 -21.49 -1.88 5.67
C SER A 23 -21.33 -0.74 4.66
N SER A 24 -22.17 -0.77 3.63
CA SER A 24 -22.13 0.15 2.48
C SER A 24 -22.16 1.63 2.84
N GLY A 25 -22.73 2.01 3.99
CA GLY A 25 -22.69 3.39 4.48
C GLY A 25 -21.29 3.84 4.92
N GLY A 26 -20.53 2.97 5.58
CA GLY A 26 -19.13 3.23 5.94
C GLY A 26 -18.23 3.20 4.70
N HIS A 27 -18.46 2.24 3.81
CA HIS A 27 -17.77 2.17 2.51
C HIS A 27 -17.95 3.47 1.71
N PHE A 28 -19.19 3.89 1.54
CA PHE A 28 -19.54 5.13 0.84
C PHE A 28 -18.91 6.37 1.50
N TYR A 29 -18.86 6.42 2.84
CA TYR A 29 -18.19 7.51 3.54
C TYR A 29 -16.70 7.59 3.15
N VAL A 30 -15.99 6.47 3.19
CA VAL A 30 -14.57 6.42 2.84
C VAL A 30 -14.35 6.79 1.38
N GLN A 31 -15.23 6.34 0.47
CA GLN A 31 -15.23 6.76 -0.93
C GLN A 31 -15.35 8.28 -1.09
N GLN A 32 -16.30 8.92 -0.39
CA GLN A 32 -16.46 10.37 -0.43
C GLN A 32 -15.24 11.08 0.16
N TYR A 33 -14.71 10.59 1.28
CA TYR A 33 -13.52 11.14 1.89
C TYR A 33 -12.32 11.11 0.93
N LEU A 34 -12.07 9.97 0.26
CA LEU A 34 -11.02 9.85 -0.75
C LEU A 34 -11.24 10.82 -1.91
N CYS A 35 -12.47 10.94 -2.41
CA CYS A 35 -12.79 11.87 -3.48
C CYS A 35 -12.46 13.31 -3.07
N GLU A 36 -12.90 13.72 -1.87
CA GLU A 36 -12.62 15.06 -1.33
C GLU A 36 -11.12 15.31 -1.17
N GLN A 37 -10.35 14.34 -0.68
CA GLN A 37 -8.90 14.51 -0.55
C GLN A 37 -8.21 14.61 -1.92
N PHE A 38 -8.46 13.66 -2.83
CA PHE A 38 -7.83 13.63 -4.15
C PHE A 38 -8.15 14.90 -4.96
N GLN A 39 -9.40 15.38 -4.89
CA GLN A 39 -9.84 16.58 -5.61
C GLN A 39 -9.24 17.89 -5.07
N GLN A 40 -8.77 17.91 -3.82
CA GLN A 40 -8.04 19.07 -3.29
C GLN A 40 -6.70 19.27 -4.00
N TRP A 41 -6.08 18.20 -4.49
CA TRP A 41 -4.75 18.25 -5.11
C TRP A 41 -4.79 18.25 -6.64
N GLY A 42 -5.92 17.91 -7.25
CA GLY A 42 -6.10 18.02 -8.70
C GLY A 42 -7.21 17.16 -9.26
N LYS A 43 -7.07 16.75 -10.52
CA LYS A 43 -8.09 15.99 -11.22
C LYS A 43 -8.09 14.53 -10.76
N LEU A 44 -9.20 14.11 -10.14
CA LEU A 44 -9.50 12.72 -9.86
C LEU A 44 -10.02 11.99 -11.11
N GLU A 45 -9.50 10.79 -11.35
CA GLU A 45 -10.05 9.82 -12.30
C GLU A 45 -10.71 8.68 -11.53
N THR A 46 -11.86 8.23 -12.04
CA THR A 46 -12.61 7.10 -11.47
C THR A 46 -12.58 5.95 -12.47
N HIS A 47 -12.04 4.82 -12.06
CA HIS A 47 -12.08 3.57 -12.82
C HIS A 47 -13.22 2.69 -12.28
N GLU A 48 -14.31 2.61 -13.03
CA GLU A 48 -15.51 1.87 -12.65
C GLU A 48 -15.47 0.45 -13.23
N PHE A 49 -15.84 -0.54 -12.42
CA PHE A 49 -15.91 -1.95 -12.82
C PHE A 49 -17.13 -2.62 -12.19
N SER A 50 -17.56 -3.76 -12.75
CA SER A 50 -18.73 -4.50 -12.26
C SER A 50 -18.33 -5.80 -11.60
N PHE A 51 -18.83 -6.06 -10.40
CA PHE A 51 -18.63 -7.33 -9.68
C PHE A 51 -19.90 -7.68 -8.91
N ASN A 52 -20.32 -8.95 -8.96
CA ASN A 52 -21.56 -9.44 -8.35
C ASN A 52 -22.83 -8.62 -8.66
N GLY A 53 -22.89 -7.99 -9.85
CA GLY A 53 -24.04 -7.19 -10.29
C GLY A 53 -24.08 -5.76 -9.74
N GLU A 54 -23.06 -5.35 -8.98
CA GLU A 54 -22.88 -3.98 -8.48
C GLU A 54 -21.69 -3.29 -9.15
N THR A 55 -21.71 -1.95 -9.16
CA THR A 55 -20.62 -1.13 -9.72
C THR A 55 -19.70 -0.66 -8.59
N HIS A 56 -18.42 -0.98 -8.73
CA HIS A 56 -17.34 -0.64 -7.81
C HIS A 56 -16.36 0.34 -8.46
N LYS A 57 -15.50 0.98 -7.66
CA LYS A 57 -14.70 2.12 -8.10
C LYS A 57 -13.29 2.08 -7.54
N ASN A 58 -12.30 2.13 -8.41
CA ASN A 58 -10.95 2.56 -8.03
C ASN A 58 -10.83 4.07 -8.23
N TYR A 59 -10.08 4.74 -7.36
CA TYR A 59 -9.80 6.17 -7.45
C TYR A 59 -8.36 6.40 -7.84
N ILE A 60 -8.13 7.13 -8.93
CA ILE A 60 -6.82 7.31 -9.54
C ILE A 60 -6.45 8.79 -9.56
N PHE A 61 -5.26 9.11 -9.04
CA PHE A 61 -4.65 10.44 -9.14
C PHE A 61 -3.34 10.35 -9.91
N ASN A 62 -3.27 11.02 -11.06
CA ASN A 62 -2.08 11.09 -11.88
C ASN A 62 -1.30 12.39 -11.59
N LEU A 63 -0.05 12.26 -11.19
CA LEU A 63 0.85 13.38 -10.96
C LEU A 63 1.98 13.37 -11.98
N SER A 64 2.11 14.46 -12.73
CA SER A 64 3.17 14.63 -13.72
C SER A 64 4.53 14.87 -13.04
N ALA A 65 5.61 14.51 -13.73
CA ALA A 65 6.96 14.83 -13.31
C ALA A 65 7.21 16.35 -13.30
N ASP A 66 8.21 16.80 -12.53
CA ASP A 66 8.67 18.19 -12.48
C ASP A 66 9.36 18.68 -13.78
N ARG A 67 9.73 17.72 -14.64
CA ARG A 67 10.37 17.93 -15.94
C ARG A 67 9.78 16.99 -16.99
N ALA A 68 9.85 17.39 -18.26
CA ALA A 68 9.42 16.55 -19.37
C ALA A 68 10.22 15.24 -19.39
N THR A 69 9.52 14.11 -19.38
CA THR A 69 10.11 12.78 -19.38
C THR A 69 9.15 11.79 -20.03
N ASP A 70 9.71 10.80 -20.73
CA ASP A 70 8.96 9.64 -21.25
C ASP A 70 8.99 8.46 -20.26
N HIS A 71 9.54 8.67 -19.06
CA HIS A 71 9.63 7.64 -18.03
C HIS A 71 8.21 7.19 -17.62
N PRO A 72 7.89 5.88 -17.62
CA PRO A 72 6.60 5.38 -17.17
C PRO A 72 6.32 5.72 -15.69
N PRO A 73 5.06 5.87 -15.27
CA PRO A 73 4.77 6.20 -13.88
C PRO A 73 5.19 5.09 -12.92
N ILE A 74 5.55 5.51 -11.70
CA ILE A 74 5.50 4.62 -10.53
C ILE A 74 4.08 4.64 -9.99
N ILE A 75 3.51 3.46 -9.73
CA ILE A 75 2.21 3.32 -9.06
C ILE A 75 2.43 3.15 -7.56
N LEU A 76 1.73 3.94 -6.76
CA LEU A 76 1.61 3.77 -5.32
C LEU A 76 0.13 3.48 -5.04
N ALA A 77 -0.19 2.36 -4.40
CA ALA A 77 -1.59 1.99 -4.19
C ALA A 77 -1.85 1.40 -2.80
N ALA A 78 -3.08 1.53 -2.34
CA ALA A 78 -3.61 0.86 -1.16
C ALA A 78 -5.08 0.52 -1.43
N HIS A 79 -5.64 -0.50 -0.78
CA HIS A 79 -7.06 -0.75 -0.84
C HIS A 79 -7.82 -0.04 0.27
N TYR A 80 -9.06 0.35 -0.01
CA TYR A 80 -9.87 1.13 0.93
C TYR A 80 -11.11 0.40 1.44
N ASP A 81 -11.40 -0.80 0.93
CA ASP A 81 -12.42 -1.67 1.50
C ASP A 81 -11.93 -2.31 2.82
N GLY A 82 -12.74 -3.20 3.39
CA GLY A 82 -12.39 -3.96 4.59
C GLY A 82 -13.37 -5.12 4.79
N VAL A 83 -13.05 -6.01 5.73
CA VAL A 83 -13.89 -7.17 6.05
C VAL A 83 -15.09 -6.84 6.96
N PRO A 84 -16.18 -7.64 6.97
CA PRO A 84 -17.33 -7.36 7.81
C PRO A 84 -16.98 -7.40 9.31
N GLY A 85 -17.41 -6.42 10.08
CA GLY A 85 -17.26 -6.42 11.54
C GLY A 85 -15.87 -6.02 12.05
N THR A 86 -14.95 -5.60 11.18
CA THR A 86 -13.72 -4.89 11.57
C THR A 86 -13.84 -3.40 11.31
N ALA A 87 -13.12 -2.58 12.09
CA ALA A 87 -12.91 -1.19 11.75
C ALA A 87 -11.75 -1.00 10.75
N GLY A 88 -10.88 -2.01 10.64
CA GLY A 88 -9.81 -2.08 9.65
C GLY A 88 -8.78 -0.96 9.79
N ALA A 89 -8.26 -0.75 11.00
CA ALA A 89 -7.34 0.35 11.27
C ALA A 89 -5.97 0.12 10.64
N ASP A 90 -5.34 -1.00 10.94
CA ASP A 90 -4.12 -1.40 10.27
C ASP A 90 -4.43 -1.85 8.85
N ASP A 91 -5.48 -2.67 8.70
CA ASP A 91 -5.92 -3.30 7.45
C ASP A 91 -7.16 -2.62 6.84
N ASN A 92 -7.01 -1.72 5.88
CA ASN A 92 -5.79 -1.12 5.38
C ASN A 92 -5.86 0.42 5.45
N ALA A 93 -6.51 0.95 6.51
CA ALA A 93 -6.61 2.39 6.69
C ALA A 93 -5.23 3.05 6.85
N THR A 94 -4.23 2.33 7.37
CA THR A 94 -2.83 2.81 7.41
C THR A 94 -2.23 2.98 6.01
N GLY A 95 -2.42 2.02 5.10
CA GLY A 95 -2.00 2.12 3.70
C GLY A 95 -2.64 3.32 3.00
N VAL A 96 -3.95 3.50 3.18
CA VAL A 96 -4.68 4.65 2.63
C VAL A 96 -4.20 5.98 3.22
N ALA A 97 -3.98 6.05 4.53
CA ALA A 97 -3.49 7.27 5.19
C ALA A 97 -2.10 7.66 4.68
N VAL A 98 -1.20 6.69 4.51
CA VAL A 98 0.14 6.92 3.92
C VAL A 98 0.02 7.33 2.46
N LEU A 99 -0.86 6.69 1.67
CA LEU A 99 -1.11 7.06 0.27
C LEU A 99 -1.50 8.53 0.14
N LEU A 100 -2.43 9.01 0.97
CA LEU A 100 -2.88 10.41 0.99
C LEU A 100 -1.74 11.38 1.34
N GLU A 101 -0.89 11.03 2.30
CA GLU A 101 0.26 11.86 2.67
C GLU A 101 1.36 11.86 1.60
N LEU A 102 1.56 10.76 0.87
CA LEU A 102 2.45 10.71 -0.29
C LEU A 102 1.94 11.62 -1.42
N ILE A 103 0.62 11.62 -1.70
CA ILE A 103 0.02 12.55 -2.68
C ILE A 103 0.30 13.99 -2.26
N ARG A 104 -0.06 14.35 -1.02
CA ARG A 104 0.15 15.70 -0.48
C ARG A 104 1.60 16.15 -0.62
N GLU A 105 2.54 15.27 -0.27
CA GLU A 105 3.96 15.57 -0.29
C GLU A 105 4.49 15.82 -1.71
N PHE A 106 4.13 14.98 -2.67
CA PHE A 106 4.67 15.07 -4.03
C PHE A 106 3.93 16.06 -4.91
N VAL A 107 2.71 16.47 -4.56
CA VAL A 107 2.05 17.62 -5.18
C VAL A 107 2.81 18.91 -4.87
N ASP A 108 3.23 19.08 -3.60
CA ASP A 108 4.02 20.25 -3.17
C ASP A 108 5.49 20.14 -3.62
N ASN A 109 6.01 18.92 -3.75
CA ASN A 109 7.40 18.64 -4.11
C ASN A 109 7.48 17.57 -5.21
N PRO A 110 7.14 17.89 -6.47
CA PRO A 110 7.09 16.89 -7.54
C PRO A 110 8.45 16.24 -7.82
N LEU A 111 8.40 14.96 -8.23
CA LEU A 111 9.59 14.19 -8.59
C LEU A 111 9.92 14.32 -10.08
N PRO A 112 11.16 14.02 -10.50
CA PRO A 112 11.55 14.00 -11.93
C PRO A 112 10.98 12.83 -12.75
N ILE A 113 10.11 12.02 -12.15
CA ILE A 113 9.38 10.92 -12.78
C ILE A 113 7.88 11.04 -12.42
N PRO A 114 6.98 10.60 -13.30
CA PRO A 114 5.55 10.66 -13.00
C PRO A 114 5.16 9.65 -11.92
N LEU A 115 4.16 10.01 -11.12
CA LEU A 115 3.57 9.15 -10.11
C LEU A 115 2.08 8.94 -10.41
N ARG A 116 1.58 7.75 -10.11
CA ARG A 116 0.15 7.44 -10.12
C ARG A 116 -0.24 6.86 -8.78
N PHE A 117 -1.23 7.46 -8.15
CA PHE A 117 -1.75 7.01 -6.85
C PHE A 117 -3.10 6.37 -7.06
N ILE A 118 -3.33 5.19 -6.47
CA ILE A 118 -4.56 4.43 -6.67
C ILE A 118 -5.12 3.95 -5.33
N ALA A 119 -6.38 4.23 -5.06
CA ALA A 119 -7.14 3.56 -4.01
C ALA A 119 -7.99 2.45 -4.65
N PHE A 120 -7.67 1.19 -4.37
CA PHE A 120 -8.37 0.01 -4.90
C PHE A 120 -9.58 -0.37 -4.04
N ASP A 121 -10.65 -0.82 -4.69
CA ASP A 121 -11.81 -1.44 -4.05
C ASP A 121 -11.75 -2.96 -4.20
N LEU A 122 -12.44 -3.68 -3.32
CA LEU A 122 -12.59 -5.14 -3.36
C LEU A 122 -11.27 -5.94 -3.29
N GLU A 123 -10.30 -5.50 -2.49
CA GLU A 123 -9.11 -6.33 -2.21
C GLU A 123 -9.51 -7.58 -1.43
N GLU A 124 -10.36 -7.41 -0.42
CA GLU A 124 -10.78 -8.47 0.50
C GLU A 124 -11.68 -9.54 -0.17
N TYR A 125 -12.05 -9.27 -1.42
CA TYR A 125 -12.79 -10.18 -2.30
C TYR A 125 -11.90 -10.91 -3.31
N GLY A 126 -10.59 -10.85 -3.13
CA GLY A 126 -9.59 -11.48 -3.99
C GLY A 126 -8.93 -10.51 -4.96
N MET A 127 -8.61 -9.29 -4.52
CA MET A 127 -7.89 -8.28 -5.30
C MET A 127 -8.61 -7.88 -6.60
N ILE A 128 -9.95 -7.91 -6.60
CA ILE A 128 -10.76 -7.77 -7.83
C ILE A 128 -10.53 -6.41 -8.49
N GLY A 129 -10.46 -5.32 -7.71
CA GLY A 129 -10.24 -3.99 -8.25
C GLY A 129 -8.88 -3.81 -8.90
N SER A 130 -7.82 -4.39 -8.33
CA SER A 130 -6.47 -4.31 -8.88
C SER A 130 -6.23 -5.33 -10.00
N GLU A 131 -6.87 -6.49 -9.97
CA GLU A 131 -6.86 -7.49 -11.04
C GLU A 131 -7.42 -6.91 -12.34
N ILE A 132 -8.65 -6.40 -12.32
CA ILE A 132 -9.29 -5.80 -13.49
C ILE A 132 -8.45 -4.62 -14.01
N TYR A 133 -7.93 -3.78 -13.11
CA TYR A 133 -7.11 -2.64 -13.51
C TYR A 133 -5.79 -3.07 -14.16
N ALA A 134 -5.10 -4.07 -13.62
CA ALA A 134 -3.85 -4.59 -14.18
C ALA A 134 -4.06 -5.24 -15.56
N GLU A 135 -5.19 -5.96 -15.75
CA GLU A 135 -5.59 -6.49 -17.05
C GLU A 135 -5.82 -5.37 -18.07
N GLU A 136 -6.55 -4.32 -17.70
CA GLU A 136 -6.78 -3.18 -18.59
C GLU A 136 -5.47 -2.46 -18.98
N LEU A 137 -4.53 -2.29 -18.04
CA LEU A 137 -3.21 -1.73 -18.34
C LEU A 137 -2.49 -2.60 -19.39
N LYS A 138 -2.56 -3.92 -19.24
CA LYS A 138 -1.95 -4.87 -20.17
C LYS A 138 -2.55 -4.78 -21.56
N GLU A 139 -3.89 -4.71 -21.66
CA GLU A 139 -4.62 -4.57 -22.92
C GLU A 139 -4.28 -3.25 -23.62
N LYS A 140 -4.22 -2.15 -22.87
CA LYS A 140 -3.82 -0.82 -23.34
C LYS A 140 -2.32 -0.71 -23.65
N ARG A 141 -1.54 -1.76 -23.32
CA ARG A 141 -0.07 -1.80 -23.42
C ARG A 141 0.59 -0.64 -22.67
N GLU A 142 -0.04 -0.21 -21.59
CA GLU A 142 0.47 0.87 -20.77
C GLU A 142 1.67 0.37 -19.97
N LYS A 143 2.74 1.19 -19.95
CA LYS A 143 3.96 0.87 -19.22
C LYS A 143 3.85 1.40 -17.80
N VAL A 144 4.35 0.62 -16.86
CA VAL A 144 4.52 0.99 -15.44
C VAL A 144 5.97 0.69 -15.08
N SER A 145 6.65 1.63 -14.43
CA SER A 145 8.05 1.43 -14.04
C SER A 145 8.16 0.47 -12.85
N LEU A 146 7.34 0.74 -11.83
CA LEU A 146 7.24 -0.04 -10.60
C LEU A 146 5.89 0.24 -9.94
N MET A 147 5.27 -0.78 -9.33
CA MET A 147 4.08 -0.64 -8.51
C MET A 147 4.38 -1.02 -7.05
N PHE A 148 3.91 -0.22 -6.10
CA PHE A 148 3.95 -0.48 -4.68
C PHE A 148 2.53 -0.74 -4.19
N SER A 149 2.28 -1.92 -3.62
CA SER A 149 1.09 -2.14 -2.79
C SER A 149 1.44 -1.76 -1.35
N LEU A 150 0.73 -0.79 -0.78
CA LEU A 150 0.85 -0.36 0.60
C LEU A 150 -0.16 -1.14 1.43
N GLU A 151 0.32 -2.09 2.23
CA GLU A 151 -0.49 -3.15 2.83
C GLU A 151 -0.17 -3.29 4.31
N MET A 152 -0.98 -2.70 5.19
CA MET A 152 -0.78 -2.69 6.66
C MET A 152 0.58 -2.13 7.07
N LEU A 153 0.60 -0.90 7.58
CA LEU A 153 1.83 -0.13 7.80
C LEU A 153 2.01 0.34 9.24
N GLY A 154 1.05 0.05 10.13
CA GLY A 154 0.95 0.71 11.42
C GLY A 154 1.16 -0.20 12.63
N TYR A 155 1.08 -1.52 12.50
CA TYR A 155 1.28 -2.42 13.63
C TYR A 155 2.74 -2.82 13.80
N CYS A 156 3.25 -2.67 15.02
CA CYS A 156 4.56 -3.19 15.37
C CYS A 156 4.60 -3.69 16.82
N SER A 157 5.53 -4.60 17.10
CA SER A 157 5.78 -5.12 18.44
C SER A 157 7.28 -5.23 18.69
N GLN A 158 7.70 -4.71 19.84
CA GLN A 158 9.08 -4.79 20.31
C GLN A 158 9.36 -6.08 21.09
N GLU A 159 8.33 -6.90 21.34
CA GLU A 159 8.48 -8.14 22.10
C GLU A 159 9.24 -9.19 21.29
N PRO A 160 10.19 -9.92 21.89
CA PRO A 160 10.84 -11.04 21.22
C PRO A 160 9.84 -12.11 20.76
N ASN A 161 10.06 -12.68 19.58
CA ASN A 161 9.18 -13.68 18.94
C ASN A 161 7.78 -13.17 18.57
N SER A 162 7.59 -11.86 18.47
CA SER A 162 6.37 -11.24 17.95
C SER A 162 6.22 -11.35 16.44
N GLN A 163 7.24 -11.82 15.73
CA GLN A 163 7.20 -12.07 14.30
C GLN A 163 7.20 -13.57 14.01
N VAL A 164 6.18 -14.01 13.26
CA VAL A 164 6.07 -15.36 12.70
C VAL A 164 6.48 -15.31 11.23
N TYR A 165 6.94 -16.44 10.71
CA TYR A 165 7.33 -16.58 9.32
C TYR A 165 6.85 -17.93 8.77
N PRO A 166 6.64 -18.03 7.45
CA PRO A 166 6.57 -19.32 6.78
C PRO A 166 7.82 -20.17 7.09
N PRO A 167 7.70 -21.50 7.09
CA PRO A 167 8.84 -22.38 7.34
C PRO A 167 10.04 -22.08 6.43
N LEU A 168 11.25 -22.32 6.93
CA LEU A 168 12.53 -22.23 6.20
C LEU A 168 13.12 -20.83 6.04
N ILE A 169 12.38 -19.75 6.32
CA ILE A 169 12.92 -18.39 6.24
C ILE A 169 13.20 -17.75 7.60
N GLU A 170 12.76 -18.37 8.70
CA GLU A 170 12.70 -17.72 10.03
C GLU A 170 14.09 -17.31 10.54
N ASN A 171 15.13 -18.07 10.17
CA ASN A 171 16.51 -17.82 10.62
C ASN A 171 17.22 -16.70 9.85
N PHE A 172 16.60 -16.14 8.79
CA PHE A 172 17.20 -15.07 7.99
C PHE A 172 16.71 -13.67 8.36
N TYR A 173 15.67 -13.58 9.18
CA TYR A 173 14.99 -12.33 9.48
C TYR A 173 14.81 -12.13 11.00
N PRO A 174 14.58 -10.88 11.47
CA PRO A 174 14.42 -10.60 12.89
C PRO A 174 13.21 -11.32 13.50
N ASN A 175 13.35 -11.92 14.69
CA ASN A 175 12.21 -12.51 15.41
C ASN A 175 11.31 -11.46 16.10
N THR A 176 11.60 -10.17 15.94
CA THR A 176 10.85 -9.06 16.53
C THR A 176 10.12 -8.34 15.40
N GLY A 177 8.81 -8.14 15.55
CA GLY A 177 7.94 -7.54 14.56
C GLY A 177 7.97 -6.01 14.56
N ASN A 178 9.14 -5.40 14.42
CA ASN A 178 9.33 -3.94 14.51
C ASN A 178 9.92 -3.32 13.23
N PHE A 179 9.66 -3.93 12.07
CA PHE A 179 10.20 -3.51 10.77
C PHE A 179 9.12 -3.49 9.68
N ILE A 180 9.36 -2.72 8.61
CA ILE A 180 8.56 -2.76 7.38
C ILE A 180 9.26 -3.62 6.31
N ALA A 181 8.52 -4.51 5.65
CA ALA A 181 9.04 -5.43 4.64
C ALA A 181 8.73 -4.93 3.22
N PHE A 182 9.71 -5.03 2.32
CA PHE A 182 9.51 -4.94 0.87
C PHE A 182 9.52 -6.36 0.27
N VAL A 183 8.34 -6.86 -0.10
CA VAL A 183 8.17 -8.19 -0.70
C VAL A 183 8.03 -8.06 -2.21
N GLY A 184 9.08 -8.43 -2.93
CA GLY A 184 9.18 -8.38 -4.39
C GLY A 184 9.38 -9.76 -5.01
N ASN A 185 9.33 -9.85 -6.34
CA ASN A 185 9.77 -11.06 -7.07
C ASN A 185 11.21 -10.89 -7.59
N LEU A 186 11.73 -11.88 -8.31
CA LEU A 186 13.09 -11.82 -8.89
C LEU A 186 13.33 -10.61 -9.82
N GLY A 187 12.27 -10.04 -10.40
CA GLY A 187 12.34 -8.86 -11.26
C GLY A 187 12.41 -7.53 -10.49
N THR A 188 12.09 -7.53 -9.19
CA THR A 188 12.10 -6.35 -8.32
C THR A 188 13.07 -6.46 -7.13
N THR A 189 13.96 -7.46 -7.12
CA THR A 189 14.92 -7.67 -6.02
C THR A 189 15.82 -6.47 -5.77
N LYS A 190 16.26 -5.76 -6.83
CA LYS A 190 17.17 -4.61 -6.68
C LYS A 190 16.45 -3.45 -6.04
N GLU A 191 15.23 -3.21 -6.48
CA GLU A 191 14.33 -2.17 -6.01
C GLU A 191 13.96 -2.44 -4.54
N ALA A 192 13.51 -3.65 -4.20
CA ALA A 192 13.19 -4.02 -2.81
C ALA A 192 14.39 -3.84 -1.86
N ARG A 193 15.60 -4.26 -2.29
CA ARG A 193 16.84 -4.04 -1.53
C ARG A 193 17.18 -2.56 -1.36
N PHE A 194 17.00 -1.78 -2.42
CA PHE A 194 17.24 -0.35 -2.43
C PHE A 194 16.32 0.35 -1.42
N PHE A 195 15.01 0.16 -1.53
CA PHE A 195 14.04 0.82 -0.66
C PHE A 195 14.20 0.40 0.80
N ALA A 196 14.41 -0.89 1.09
CA ALA A 196 14.70 -1.33 2.46
C ALA A 196 15.98 -0.66 3.02
N GLY A 197 16.97 -0.39 2.17
CA GLY A 197 18.17 0.38 2.53
C GLY A 197 17.87 1.84 2.86
N GLU A 198 17.08 2.51 2.03
CA GLU A 198 16.69 3.92 2.25
C GLU A 198 15.78 4.10 3.47
N MET A 199 14.87 3.14 3.75
CA MET A 199 14.09 3.12 4.98
C MET A 199 15.00 3.11 6.21
N ARG A 200 15.98 2.21 6.25
CA ARG A 200 16.92 2.09 7.38
C ARG A 200 17.78 3.34 7.56
N LYS A 201 18.21 3.98 6.47
CA LYS A 201 18.93 5.27 6.52
C LYS A 201 18.06 6.40 7.07
N SER A 202 16.76 6.33 6.83
CA SER A 202 15.76 7.28 7.33
C SER A 202 15.32 6.98 8.77
N GLY A 203 15.86 5.94 9.40
CA GLY A 203 15.60 5.58 10.79
C GLY A 203 14.51 4.52 10.99
N THR A 204 13.89 4.03 9.92
CA THR A 204 12.81 3.03 9.98
C THR A 204 13.39 1.63 9.73
N PRO A 205 13.33 0.70 10.71
CA PRO A 205 13.78 -0.67 10.50
C PRO A 205 13.01 -1.28 9.33
N SER A 206 13.73 -1.94 8.43
CA SER A 206 13.13 -2.48 7.22
C SER A 206 13.88 -3.71 6.74
N GLU A 207 13.13 -4.64 6.18
CA GLU A 207 13.62 -5.86 5.56
C GLU A 207 13.12 -5.99 4.12
N TRP A 208 13.68 -6.93 3.37
CA TRP A 208 13.21 -7.23 2.02
C TRP A 208 13.18 -8.75 1.81
N LEU A 209 12.22 -9.19 1.02
CA LEU A 209 12.07 -10.58 0.60
C LEU A 209 11.90 -10.60 -0.92
N SER A 210 12.67 -11.46 -1.58
CA SER A 210 12.54 -11.71 -3.01
C SER A 210 12.01 -13.13 -3.22
N VAL A 211 10.80 -13.26 -3.73
CA VAL A 211 10.17 -14.57 -3.94
C VAL A 211 10.37 -15.09 -5.37
N PRO A 212 10.67 -16.39 -5.54
CA PRO A 212 10.67 -17.02 -6.86
C PRO A 212 9.25 -17.26 -7.36
N LEU A 213 9.09 -17.45 -8.68
CA LEU A 213 7.82 -17.79 -9.34
C LEU A 213 6.64 -16.87 -8.94
N SER A 214 6.92 -15.58 -8.73
CA SER A 214 5.95 -14.56 -8.30
C SER A 214 5.15 -14.98 -7.06
N GLY A 215 5.80 -15.65 -6.10
CA GLY A 215 5.17 -16.02 -4.83
C GLY A 215 4.29 -17.27 -4.88
N ASN A 216 4.17 -17.97 -6.02
CA ASN A 216 3.34 -19.17 -6.12
C ASN A 216 3.78 -20.33 -5.20
N LEU A 217 5.02 -20.29 -4.70
CA LEU A 217 5.54 -21.26 -3.72
C LEU A 217 5.37 -20.81 -2.26
N LEU A 218 5.09 -19.53 -2.01
CA LEU A 218 4.78 -18.94 -0.71
C LEU A 218 3.54 -18.05 -0.88
N PRO A 219 2.33 -18.64 -0.94
CA PRO A 219 1.10 -17.91 -1.26
C PRO A 219 0.81 -16.72 -0.34
N GLU A 220 1.30 -16.74 0.90
CA GLU A 220 1.23 -15.64 1.86
C GLU A 220 1.82 -14.34 1.30
N THR A 221 2.79 -14.45 0.40
CA THR A 221 3.44 -13.29 -0.25
C THR A 221 2.66 -12.74 -1.45
N ARG A 222 1.49 -13.31 -1.76
CA ARG A 222 0.60 -12.88 -2.84
C ARG A 222 -0.69 -12.22 -2.33
N LEU A 223 -0.88 -12.10 -1.01
CA LEU A 223 -2.11 -11.60 -0.40
C LEU A 223 -2.10 -10.06 -0.30
N SER A 224 -2.09 -9.39 -1.46
CA SER A 224 -2.38 -7.95 -1.65
C SER A 224 -2.32 -7.58 -3.14
N ASP A 225 -2.70 -6.35 -3.46
CA ASP A 225 -2.87 -5.79 -4.81
C ASP A 225 -1.61 -5.81 -5.71
N HIS A 226 -0.42 -6.15 -5.21
CA HIS A 226 0.77 -6.32 -6.06
C HIS A 226 0.71 -7.63 -6.88
N SER A 227 -0.04 -8.63 -6.42
CA SER A 227 -0.02 -9.95 -7.04
C SER A 227 -0.68 -10.01 -8.42
N PRO A 228 -1.81 -9.31 -8.69
CA PRO A 228 -2.36 -9.26 -10.05
C PRO A 228 -1.44 -8.52 -11.03
N PHE A 229 -0.66 -7.53 -10.56
CA PHE A 229 0.37 -6.90 -11.38
C PHE A 229 1.49 -7.87 -11.77
N TRP A 230 1.91 -8.75 -10.85
CA TRP A 230 2.86 -9.82 -11.19
C TRP A 230 2.30 -10.75 -12.26
N ASP A 231 1.02 -11.10 -12.18
CA ASP A 231 0.38 -12.02 -13.12
C ASP A 231 0.29 -11.42 -14.53
N GLN A 232 0.17 -10.10 -14.64
CA GLN A 232 0.23 -9.36 -15.91
C GLN A 232 1.67 -9.04 -16.39
N GLY A 233 2.68 -9.39 -15.59
CA GLY A 233 4.10 -9.23 -15.91
C GLY A 233 4.67 -7.85 -15.59
N TYR A 234 4.00 -7.06 -14.76
CA TYR A 234 4.51 -5.79 -14.26
C TYR A 234 5.49 -5.98 -13.10
N LYS A 235 6.42 -5.03 -12.97
CA LYS A 235 7.24 -4.91 -11.76
C LYS A 235 6.37 -4.37 -10.64
N ALA A 236 6.18 -5.17 -9.60
CA ALA A 236 5.45 -4.77 -8.40
C ALA A 236 6.14 -5.30 -7.13
N MET A 237 5.84 -4.68 -6.00
CA MET A 237 6.20 -5.16 -4.66
C MET A 237 5.21 -4.69 -3.61
N MET A 238 5.05 -5.49 -2.56
CA MET A 238 4.28 -5.14 -1.37
C MET A 238 5.17 -4.46 -0.35
N VAL A 239 4.66 -3.40 0.28
CA VAL A 239 5.22 -2.75 1.46
C VAL A 239 4.30 -3.06 2.61
N THR A 240 4.77 -3.81 3.60
CA THR A 240 3.90 -4.32 4.67
C THR A 240 4.63 -4.45 6.00
N ASP A 241 3.91 -4.31 7.10
CA ASP A 241 4.34 -4.69 8.43
C ASP A 241 4.23 -6.21 8.67
N THR A 242 3.97 -6.99 7.62
CA THR A 242 3.80 -8.46 7.60
C THR A 242 2.44 -8.97 8.08
N SER A 243 1.46 -8.10 8.30
CA SER A 243 0.04 -8.48 8.42
C SER A 243 -0.17 -9.59 9.47
N PHE A 244 -0.95 -10.63 9.16
CA PHE A 244 -1.28 -11.77 10.02
C PHE A 244 -0.07 -12.59 10.53
N LEU A 245 1.12 -12.38 9.97
CA LEU A 245 2.36 -12.97 10.50
C LEU A 245 2.86 -12.25 11.76
N ARG A 246 2.27 -11.10 12.10
CA ARG A 246 2.64 -10.26 13.24
C ARG A 246 1.43 -9.72 14.00
N ASN A 247 0.44 -9.16 13.29
CA ASN A 247 -0.68 -8.44 13.88
C ASN A 247 -1.80 -9.43 14.31
N PRO A 248 -2.02 -9.63 15.63
CA PRO A 248 -3.09 -10.52 16.11
C PRO A 248 -4.49 -9.94 15.92
N ASN A 249 -4.60 -8.68 15.48
CA ASN A 249 -5.87 -8.00 15.24
C ASN A 249 -6.34 -8.11 13.78
N TYR A 250 -5.54 -8.70 12.89
CA TYR A 250 -5.91 -8.89 11.49
C TYR A 250 -7.31 -9.53 11.35
N HIS A 251 -8.18 -8.86 10.61
CA HIS A 251 -9.60 -9.23 10.41
C HIS A 251 -10.40 -9.42 11.72
N GLN A 252 -9.99 -8.79 12.82
CA GLN A 252 -10.70 -8.83 14.10
C GLN A 252 -11.35 -7.47 14.41
N PRO A 253 -12.44 -7.44 15.20
CA PRO A 253 -13.03 -6.20 15.71
C PRO A 253 -12.06 -5.34 16.56
N SER A 254 -10.94 -5.93 17.00
CA SER A 254 -9.89 -5.24 17.73
C SER A 254 -8.91 -4.46 16.85
N ASP A 255 -9.01 -4.55 15.52
CA ASP A 255 -8.19 -3.74 14.61
C ASP A 255 -8.64 -2.27 14.65
N SER A 256 -8.06 -1.53 15.60
CA SER A 256 -8.42 -0.16 15.94
C SER A 256 -7.19 0.73 15.99
N ILE A 257 -7.39 2.06 15.94
CA ILE A 257 -6.30 3.05 15.97
C ILE A 257 -5.42 2.85 17.21
N GLU A 258 -6.00 2.44 18.34
CA GLU A 258 -5.32 2.19 19.61
C GLU A 258 -4.32 1.02 19.54
N THR A 259 -4.46 0.12 18.58
CA THR A 259 -3.51 -0.98 18.37
C THR A 259 -2.31 -0.60 17.51
N LEU A 260 -2.32 0.58 16.89
CA LEU A 260 -1.26 1.06 15.99
C LEU A 260 -0.14 1.76 16.76
N ASP A 261 1.09 1.65 16.23
CA ASP A 261 2.19 2.53 16.61
C ASP A 261 2.29 3.67 15.59
N LEU A 262 1.78 4.84 15.97
CA LEU A 262 1.78 6.01 15.10
C LEU A 262 3.18 6.61 14.85
N ASP A 263 4.17 6.35 15.71
CA ASP A 263 5.55 6.77 15.44
C ASP A 263 6.18 5.86 14.38
N PHE A 264 5.93 4.55 14.48
CA PHE A 264 6.32 3.58 13.44
C PHE A 264 5.68 3.94 12.09
N LEU A 265 4.36 4.15 12.03
CA LEU A 265 3.66 4.55 10.80
C LEU A 265 4.22 5.86 10.21
N THR A 266 4.55 6.82 11.08
CA THR A 266 5.17 8.10 10.66
C THR A 266 6.53 7.84 10.01
N GLY A 267 7.38 7.02 10.64
CA GLY A 267 8.67 6.62 10.09
C GLY A 267 8.55 5.84 8.77
N VAL A 268 7.51 5.02 8.61
CA VAL A 268 7.22 4.33 7.34
C VAL A 268 6.94 5.36 6.24
N CYS A 269 6.06 6.33 6.50
CA CYS A 269 5.74 7.38 5.54
C CYS A 269 6.96 8.24 5.18
N GLU A 270 7.72 8.71 6.17
CA GLU A 270 8.93 9.52 5.95
C GLU A 270 10.00 8.76 5.16
N GLY A 271 10.21 7.47 5.50
CA GLY A 271 11.16 6.63 4.80
C GLY A 271 10.75 6.37 3.34
N LEU A 272 9.46 6.17 3.06
CA LEU A 272 8.96 6.02 1.69
C LEU A 272 9.17 7.31 0.88
N ILE A 273 8.87 8.48 1.47
CA ILE A 273 9.12 9.79 0.85
C ILE A 273 10.62 9.93 0.50
N ALA A 274 11.50 9.65 1.46
CA ALA A 274 12.94 9.74 1.27
C ALA A 274 13.43 8.77 0.18
N GLY A 275 13.01 7.51 0.26
CA GLY A 275 13.37 6.47 -0.71
C GLY A 275 12.93 6.80 -2.12
N LEU A 276 11.70 7.26 -2.31
CA LEU A 276 11.16 7.66 -3.62
C LEU A 276 11.92 8.86 -4.20
N ARG A 277 12.26 9.86 -3.37
CA ARG A 277 13.08 10.99 -3.80
C ARG A 277 14.46 10.55 -4.27
N VAL A 278 15.13 9.65 -3.55
CA VAL A 278 16.46 9.16 -3.95
C VAL A 278 16.36 8.30 -5.22
N PHE A 279 15.35 7.43 -5.30
CA PHE A 279 15.11 6.56 -6.46
C PHE A 279 14.86 7.38 -7.73
N ALA A 280 13.94 8.35 -7.67
CA ALA A 280 13.57 9.18 -8.81
C ALA A 280 14.73 9.99 -9.39
N ASN A 281 15.71 10.38 -8.57
CA ASN A 281 16.89 11.11 -9.04
C ASN A 281 17.95 10.21 -9.70
N GLN A 282 17.79 8.88 -9.66
CA GLN A 282 18.69 7.92 -10.32
C GLN A 282 18.19 7.45 -11.68
N GLU A 283 16.91 7.69 -12.00
CA GLU A 283 16.26 7.40 -13.29
C GLU A 283 16.38 8.57 -14.27
#